data_AF-A0A7W7G970-F1
#
_entry.id   AF-A0A7W7G970-F1
#
_cell.length_a   1.000
_cell.length_b   1.000
_cell.length_c   1.000
_cell.angle_alpha   90.00
_cell.angle_beta   90.00
_cell.angle_gamma   90.00
#
_symmetry.space_group_name_H-M   'P 1'
#
loop_
_entity.id
_entity.type
_entity.pdbx_description
1 polymer ?
#
loop_
_entity_poly.entity_id
_entity_poly.type
_entity_poly.pdbx_seq_one_letter_code
_entity_poly.pdbx_strand_id
1 'polypeptide(L)'
;MLLRTEHLRPAADHLEAALQRLRPYGEAGINDLGSLDEQLPQIQKWLADLDLDDFYNSYVEFALVLALALPQDGPVDNSGVERTAEGWVVARGRPVVWFGDAHFDADLTLDGPLIVLGDLTVDGLLCDGDVDHSLFAATGDLRARALRTGAFNLVLGAIEADVIVCFNNDGSLEAGGDITADLFVQDQHSYGLGGDLRLRVPVLDWLPDGSPVEDERTADERLALWLPADYTTLDEDGEVEVDTWRVLTEAAAGRSPVLPTPRS
;
A
#
# COMPACT_ATOMS: atom_id res chain seq x y z
N MET A 1 -1.02 18.14 3.70
CA MET A 1 -2.17 19.01 4.07
C MET A 1 -3.23 18.15 4.71
N LEU A 2 -3.76 18.56 5.87
CA LEU A 2 -4.99 17.96 6.41
C LEU A 2 -6.20 18.37 5.55
N LEU A 3 -6.92 17.39 5.02
CA LEU A 3 -8.12 17.65 4.21
C LEU A 3 -9.24 18.26 5.08
N ARG A 4 -9.87 19.32 4.57
CA ARG A 4 -11.01 20.01 5.20
C ARG A 4 -12.05 20.32 4.14
N THR A 5 -13.31 20.45 4.54
CA THR A 5 -14.44 20.78 3.65
C THR A 5 -14.15 21.99 2.72
N GLU A 6 -13.44 23.00 3.23
CA GLU A 6 -13.03 24.19 2.47
C GLU A 6 -12.00 23.91 1.36
N HIS A 7 -11.20 22.86 1.49
CA HIS A 7 -10.24 22.41 0.47
C HIS A 7 -10.92 21.64 -0.67
N LEU A 8 -12.10 21.06 -0.41
CA LEU A 8 -12.80 20.17 -1.34
C LEU A 8 -13.56 20.93 -2.43
N ARG A 9 -14.09 22.11 -2.12
CA ARG A 9 -14.89 22.89 -3.08
C ARG A 9 -14.08 23.33 -4.32
N PRO A 10 -12.84 23.84 -4.19
CA PRO A 10 -12.01 24.11 -5.36
C PRO A 10 -11.59 22.85 -6.13
N ALA A 11 -11.50 21.69 -5.47
CA ALA A 11 -11.09 20.44 -6.13
C ALA A 11 -12.11 19.98 -7.18
N ALA A 12 -13.40 20.27 -7.00
CA ALA A 12 -14.44 19.96 -7.98
C ALA A 12 -14.15 20.54 -9.38
N ASP A 13 -13.57 21.74 -9.45
CA ASP A 13 -13.22 22.42 -10.70
C ASP A 13 -12.02 21.77 -11.42
N HIS A 14 -11.26 20.91 -10.73
CA HIS A 14 -10.03 20.28 -11.21
C HIS A 14 -10.14 18.76 -11.42
N LEU A 15 -11.27 18.14 -11.08
CA LEU A 15 -11.47 16.68 -11.18
C LEU A 15 -11.20 16.14 -12.57
N GLU A 16 -11.70 16.79 -13.61
CA GLU A 16 -11.51 16.34 -14.99
C GLU A 16 -10.02 16.30 -15.36
N ALA A 17 -9.25 17.30 -14.94
CA ALA A 17 -7.81 17.33 -15.17
C ALA A 17 -7.07 16.24 -14.38
N ALA A 18 -7.49 15.98 -13.13
CA ALA A 18 -6.97 14.89 -12.31
C ALA A 18 -7.24 13.52 -12.97
N LEU A 19 -8.46 13.30 -13.47
CA LEU A 19 -8.84 12.10 -14.19
C LEU A 19 -8.01 11.86 -15.46
N GLN A 20 -7.79 12.90 -16.25
CA GLN A 20 -6.96 12.79 -17.45
C GLN A 20 -5.51 12.40 -17.12
N ARG A 21 -5.00 12.74 -15.93
CA ARG A 21 -3.68 12.30 -15.46
C ARG A 21 -3.67 10.83 -15.06
N LEU A 22 -4.80 10.28 -14.61
CA LEU A 22 -4.91 8.89 -14.17
C LEU A 22 -5.28 7.91 -15.30
N ARG A 23 -5.93 8.39 -16.37
CA ARG A 23 -6.38 7.56 -17.51
C ARG A 23 -5.31 6.61 -18.07
N PRO A 24 -4.04 7.01 -18.29
CA PRO A 24 -3.02 6.09 -18.80
C PRO A 24 -2.77 4.87 -17.91
N TYR A 25 -2.96 5.01 -16.59
CA TYR A 25 -2.74 3.94 -15.63
C TYR A 25 -3.90 2.93 -15.60
N GLY A 26 -5.13 3.40 -15.79
CA GLY A 26 -6.28 2.49 -15.98
C GLY A 26 -6.15 1.68 -17.27
N GLU A 27 -5.65 2.30 -18.35
CA GLU A 27 -5.33 1.60 -19.60
C GLU A 27 -4.20 0.56 -19.45
N ALA A 28 -3.31 0.75 -18.47
CA ALA A 28 -2.24 -0.18 -18.13
C ALA A 28 -2.72 -1.40 -17.32
N GLY A 29 -4.01 -1.50 -17.00
CA GLY A 29 -4.59 -2.67 -16.33
C GLY A 29 -4.51 -2.64 -14.81
N ILE A 30 -4.28 -1.46 -14.20
CA ILE A 30 -4.45 -1.31 -12.75
C ILE A 30 -5.94 -1.41 -12.45
N ASN A 31 -6.36 -2.55 -11.90
CA ASN A 31 -7.78 -2.92 -11.81
C ASN A 31 -8.55 -2.01 -10.86
N ASP A 32 -7.89 -1.57 -9.80
CA ASP A 32 -8.49 -0.73 -8.77
C ASP A 32 -8.83 0.66 -9.30
N LEU A 33 -8.08 1.20 -10.28
CA LEU A 33 -8.45 2.44 -10.99
C LEU A 33 -9.87 2.41 -11.58
N GLY A 34 -10.40 1.23 -11.92
CA GLY A 34 -11.77 1.06 -12.38
C GLY A 34 -12.13 1.90 -13.61
N SER A 35 -13.44 2.02 -13.89
CA SER A 35 -13.95 3.01 -14.84
C SER A 35 -14.12 4.34 -14.11
N LEU A 36 -13.03 5.09 -13.94
CA LEU A 36 -13.08 6.42 -13.30
C LEU A 36 -14.15 7.33 -13.93
N ASP A 37 -14.41 7.16 -15.22
CA ASP A 37 -15.47 7.84 -15.98
C ASP A 37 -16.88 7.49 -15.45
N GLU A 38 -17.12 6.25 -15.01
CA GLU A 38 -18.37 5.81 -14.38
C GLU A 38 -18.50 6.26 -12.91
N GLN A 39 -17.38 6.43 -12.23
CA GLN A 39 -17.35 6.88 -10.84
C GLN A 39 -17.49 8.41 -10.73
N LEU A 40 -17.02 9.18 -11.72
CA LEU A 40 -17.02 10.65 -11.70
C LEU A 40 -18.35 11.30 -11.28
N PRO A 41 -19.53 10.86 -11.76
CA PRO A 41 -20.79 11.43 -11.29
C PRO A 41 -21.04 11.23 -9.79
N GLN A 42 -20.56 10.11 -9.23
CA GLN A 42 -20.67 9.80 -7.79
C GLN A 42 -19.70 10.69 -7.00
N ILE A 43 -18.49 10.90 -7.52
CA ILE A 43 -17.50 11.81 -6.92
C ILE A 43 -18.00 13.24 -6.86
N GLN A 44 -18.53 13.73 -7.97
CA GLN A 44 -19.11 15.07 -8.06
C GLN A 44 -20.30 15.24 -7.11
N LYS A 45 -21.14 14.21 -6.99
CA LYS A 45 -22.27 14.22 -6.06
C LYS A 45 -21.81 14.24 -4.60
N TRP A 46 -20.86 13.40 -4.22
CA TRP A 46 -20.30 13.39 -2.86
C TRP A 46 -19.66 14.75 -2.51
N LEU A 47 -18.88 15.33 -3.43
CA LEU A 47 -18.29 16.66 -3.24
C LEU A 47 -19.32 17.79 -3.14
N ALA A 48 -20.52 17.60 -3.66
CA ALA A 48 -21.61 18.55 -3.50
C ALA A 48 -22.30 18.42 -2.12
N ASP A 49 -22.37 17.19 -1.59
CA ASP A 49 -23.08 16.87 -0.34
C ASP A 49 -22.16 16.93 0.92
N LEU A 50 -20.83 16.88 0.73
CA LEU A 50 -19.75 17.09 1.73
C LEU A 50 -19.97 16.40 3.09
N ASP A 51 -19.89 15.08 3.10
CA ASP A 51 -19.79 14.29 4.33
C ASP A 51 -18.44 13.54 4.37
N LEU A 52 -17.56 13.93 5.30
CA LEU A 52 -16.23 13.32 5.46
C LEU A 52 -16.28 11.97 6.17
N ASP A 53 -17.40 11.63 6.83
CA ASP A 53 -17.52 10.34 7.53
C ASP A 53 -17.59 9.16 6.53
N ASP A 54 -17.93 9.42 5.26
CA ASP A 54 -17.95 8.42 4.18
C ASP A 54 -16.61 8.25 3.43
N PHE A 55 -15.59 9.08 3.71
CA PHE A 55 -14.30 9.02 3.00
C PHE A 55 -13.55 7.68 3.24
N TYR A 56 -13.78 7.05 4.38
CA TYR A 56 -13.18 5.76 4.74
C TYR A 56 -13.72 4.57 3.94
N ASN A 57 -14.91 4.71 3.35
CA ASN A 57 -15.51 3.71 2.47
C ASN A 57 -15.33 4.06 0.98
N SER A 58 -14.58 5.12 0.67
CA SER A 58 -14.27 5.49 -0.71
C SER A 58 -13.07 4.69 -1.20
N TYR A 59 -13.17 4.15 -2.41
CA TYR A 59 -12.10 3.39 -3.04
C TYR A 59 -10.81 4.23 -3.16
N VAL A 60 -9.62 3.61 -3.10
CA VAL A 60 -8.32 4.33 -3.00
C VAL A 60 -8.07 5.32 -4.15
N GLU A 61 -8.66 5.09 -5.31
CA GLU A 61 -8.63 5.96 -6.49
C GLU A 61 -9.40 7.24 -6.25
N PHE A 62 -10.50 7.17 -5.51
CA PHE A 62 -11.27 8.35 -5.12
C PHE A 62 -10.39 9.33 -4.35
N ALA A 63 -9.67 8.81 -3.36
CA ALA A 63 -8.75 9.58 -2.54
C ALA A 63 -7.62 10.18 -3.40
N LEU A 64 -7.12 9.43 -4.37
CA LEU A 64 -6.07 9.86 -5.28
C LEU A 64 -6.54 10.94 -6.27
N VAL A 65 -7.70 10.76 -6.92
CA VAL A 65 -8.35 11.75 -7.80
C VAL A 65 -8.57 13.05 -7.05
N LEU A 66 -9.11 12.95 -5.83
CA LEU A 66 -9.39 14.11 -5.01
C LEU A 66 -8.10 14.84 -4.63
N ALA A 67 -7.08 14.11 -4.19
CA ALA A 67 -5.78 14.67 -3.85
C ALA A 67 -5.13 15.38 -5.05
N LEU A 68 -5.17 14.78 -6.24
CA LEU A 68 -4.67 15.38 -7.48
C LEU A 68 -5.42 16.65 -7.90
N ALA A 69 -6.70 16.75 -7.54
CA ALA A 69 -7.54 17.91 -7.83
C ALA A 69 -7.36 19.05 -6.81
N LEU A 70 -6.69 18.82 -5.68
CA LEU A 70 -6.42 19.88 -4.71
C LEU A 70 -5.45 20.93 -5.27
N PRO A 71 -5.61 22.21 -4.91
CA PRO A 71 -4.64 23.24 -5.24
C PRO A 71 -3.25 22.87 -4.70
N GLN A 72 -2.26 22.76 -5.59
CA GLN A 72 -0.89 22.41 -5.22
C GLN A 72 -0.08 23.63 -4.72
N ASP A 73 -0.58 24.84 -4.98
CA ASP A 73 0.02 26.10 -4.55
C ASP A 73 -0.41 26.43 -3.11
N GLY A 74 0.20 25.77 -2.13
CA GLY A 74 -0.05 26.00 -0.72
C GLY A 74 1.06 25.44 0.17
N PRO A 75 1.20 25.90 1.43
CA PRO A 75 2.12 25.29 2.38
C PRO A 75 1.75 23.82 2.60
N VAL A 76 2.74 22.93 2.52
CA VAL A 76 2.56 21.50 2.80
C VAL A 76 2.24 21.33 4.29
N ASP A 77 0.97 21.17 4.63
CA ASP A 77 0.53 20.98 6.01
C ASP A 77 0.58 19.49 6.42
N ASN A 78 1.67 19.06 7.05
CA ASN A 78 1.87 17.67 7.47
C ASN A 78 1.39 17.40 8.90
N SER A 79 0.48 18.22 9.45
CA SER A 79 0.06 18.13 10.85
C SER A 79 -0.68 16.84 11.25
N GLY A 80 -0.98 15.95 10.31
CA GLY A 80 -1.46 14.59 10.57
C GLY A 80 -0.35 13.53 10.65
N VAL A 81 0.92 13.93 10.53
CA VAL A 81 2.08 13.03 10.60
C VAL A 81 2.98 13.45 11.75
N GLU A 82 3.24 12.53 12.68
CA GLU A 82 4.03 12.78 13.88
C GLU A 82 5.23 11.82 13.95
N ARG A 83 6.37 12.30 14.44
CA ARG A 83 7.52 11.46 14.80
C ARG A 83 7.43 11.06 16.27
N THR A 84 7.30 9.77 16.53
CA THR A 84 7.34 9.15 17.87
C THR A 84 8.73 8.55 18.15
N ALA A 85 8.86 7.82 19.28
CA ALA A 85 10.09 7.10 19.60
C ALA A 85 10.25 5.84 18.74
N GLU A 86 9.15 5.28 18.24
CA GLU A 86 9.07 4.05 17.46
C GLU A 86 9.19 4.30 15.95
N GLY A 87 8.85 5.50 15.48
CA GLY A 87 8.87 5.83 14.06
C GLY A 87 7.97 7.01 13.74
N TRP A 88 7.56 7.12 12.49
CA TRP A 88 6.57 8.07 12.03
C TRP A 88 5.18 7.44 12.08
N VAL A 89 4.18 8.23 12.45
CA VAL A 89 2.79 7.79 12.51
C VAL A 89 1.92 8.78 11.75
N VAL A 90 1.09 8.26 10.84
CA VAL A 90 -0.03 9.01 10.27
C VAL A 90 -1.24 8.76 11.15
N ALA A 91 -1.72 9.82 11.81
CA ALA A 91 -2.74 9.70 12.84
C ALA A 91 -4.11 9.31 12.29
N ARG A 92 -4.83 8.49 13.06
CA ARG A 92 -6.21 8.10 12.77
C ARG A 92 -7.15 9.30 12.70
N GLY A 93 -8.18 9.16 11.87
CA GLY A 93 -9.36 10.00 11.92
C GLY A 93 -9.39 11.11 10.88
N ARG A 94 -8.31 11.35 10.10
CA ARG A 94 -8.34 12.21 8.90
C ARG A 94 -7.29 11.83 7.85
N PRO A 95 -7.61 11.95 6.55
CA PRO A 95 -6.64 11.73 5.48
C PRO A 95 -5.56 12.83 5.42
N VAL A 96 -4.33 12.40 5.17
CA VAL A 96 -3.16 13.26 4.92
C VAL A 96 -2.79 13.22 3.44
N VAL A 97 -2.72 14.40 2.81
CA VAL A 97 -2.19 14.53 1.44
C VAL A 97 -0.81 15.17 1.49
N TRP A 98 0.24 14.44 1.13
CA TRP A 98 1.60 14.94 0.99
C TRP A 98 1.83 15.42 -0.46
N PHE A 99 2.21 16.69 -0.64
CA PHE A 99 2.47 17.24 -1.97
C PHE A 99 3.95 17.06 -2.32
N GLY A 100 4.22 16.44 -3.47
CA GLY A 100 5.58 16.09 -3.90
C GLY A 100 6.11 14.85 -3.18
N ASP A 101 7.43 14.68 -3.22
CA ASP A 101 8.08 13.49 -2.67
C ASP A 101 8.12 13.52 -1.14
N ALA A 102 7.99 12.33 -0.54
CA ALA A 102 8.01 12.10 0.89
C ALA A 102 9.17 11.16 1.25
N HIS A 103 9.92 11.51 2.29
CA HIS A 103 10.97 10.64 2.84
C HIS A 103 10.83 10.53 4.36
N PHE A 104 10.77 9.29 4.84
CA PHE A 104 10.74 8.93 6.24
C PHE A 104 11.99 8.11 6.57
N ASP A 105 12.82 8.63 7.47
CA ASP A 105 14.12 8.08 7.90
C ASP A 105 14.00 6.96 8.96
N ALA A 106 12.79 6.45 9.19
CA ALA A 106 12.49 5.37 10.13
C ALA A 106 11.19 4.67 9.69
N ASP A 107 10.74 3.69 10.46
CA ASP A 107 9.46 3.03 10.26
C ASP A 107 8.31 4.05 10.15
N LEU A 108 7.34 3.77 9.29
CA LEU A 108 6.14 4.56 9.05
C LEU A 108 4.91 3.67 9.27
N THR A 109 4.09 4.01 10.26
CA THR A 109 2.80 3.35 10.52
C THR A 109 1.65 4.25 10.10
N LEU A 110 0.70 3.70 9.36
CA LEU A 110 -0.51 4.40 8.95
C LEU A 110 -1.69 3.94 9.81
N ASP A 111 -2.13 4.79 10.73
CA ASP A 111 -3.40 4.61 11.45
C ASP A 111 -4.56 5.36 10.75
N GLY A 112 -4.25 6.04 9.64
CA GLY A 112 -5.18 6.80 8.82
C GLY A 112 -4.67 6.93 7.38
N PRO A 113 -5.51 7.43 6.45
CA PRO A 113 -5.16 7.50 5.04
C PRO A 113 -3.95 8.42 4.75
N LEU A 114 -3.02 7.95 3.91
CA LEU A 114 -1.91 8.74 3.39
C LEU A 114 -1.92 8.73 1.85
N ILE A 115 -1.95 9.92 1.25
CA ILE A 115 -1.81 10.09 -0.20
C ILE A 115 -0.56 10.93 -0.48
N VAL A 116 0.39 10.42 -1.23
CA VAL A 116 1.63 11.10 -1.63
C VAL A 116 1.57 11.45 -3.11
N LEU A 117 1.63 12.74 -3.44
CA LEU A 117 1.63 13.24 -4.82
C LEU A 117 3.07 13.37 -5.34
N GLY A 118 3.81 12.26 -5.28
CA GLY A 118 5.21 12.12 -5.67
C GLY A 118 5.71 10.72 -5.29
N ASP A 119 7.02 10.59 -5.13
CA ASP A 119 7.66 9.36 -4.66
C ASP A 119 7.57 9.24 -3.12
N LEU A 120 7.42 8.02 -2.61
CA LEU A 120 7.53 7.73 -1.17
C LEU A 120 8.76 6.86 -0.90
N THR A 121 9.67 7.34 -0.07
CA THR A 121 10.78 6.55 0.50
C THR A 121 10.61 6.37 2.00
N VAL A 122 10.71 5.13 2.48
CA VAL A 122 10.73 4.78 3.90
C VAL A 122 11.99 3.96 4.17
N ASP A 123 12.88 4.46 5.02
CA ASP A 123 14.16 3.79 5.32
C ASP A 123 14.00 2.52 6.19
N GLY A 124 12.79 2.25 6.69
CA GLY A 124 12.42 1.11 7.52
C GLY A 124 11.16 0.38 7.04
N LEU A 125 10.31 -0.01 7.98
CA LEU A 125 9.02 -0.65 7.73
C LEU A 125 7.94 0.37 7.38
N LEU A 126 7.28 0.21 6.23
CA LEU A 126 5.96 0.80 5.99
C LEU A 126 4.90 -0.21 6.42
N CYS A 127 4.07 0.13 7.42
CA CYS A 127 2.90 -0.64 7.82
C CYS A 127 1.66 0.20 7.57
N ASP A 128 0.86 -0.19 6.60
CA ASP A 128 -0.31 0.58 6.16
C ASP A 128 -1.54 0.39 7.04
N GLY A 129 -1.57 -0.59 7.94
CA GLY A 129 -2.70 -0.82 8.85
C GLY A 129 -3.74 -1.80 8.29
N ASP A 130 -5.02 -1.55 8.56
CA ASP A 130 -6.14 -2.40 8.20
C ASP A 130 -7.15 -1.59 7.37
N VAL A 131 -7.85 -2.23 6.43
CA VAL A 131 -8.87 -1.60 5.56
C VAL A 131 -9.89 -0.76 6.31
N ASP A 132 -10.22 -1.10 7.56
CA ASP A 132 -11.19 -0.34 8.36
C ASP A 132 -10.67 1.04 8.79
N HIS A 133 -9.37 1.29 8.70
CA HIS A 133 -8.71 2.43 9.35
C HIS A 133 -7.87 3.29 8.41
N SER A 134 -7.33 2.70 7.35
CA SER A 134 -6.30 3.34 6.54
C SER A 134 -6.38 2.93 5.07
N LEU A 135 -5.66 3.68 4.26
CA LEU A 135 -5.33 3.37 2.86
C LEU A 135 -4.05 4.12 2.52
N PHE A 136 -3.38 3.70 1.46
CA PHE A 136 -2.20 4.38 0.96
C PHE A 136 -2.28 4.59 -0.55
N ALA A 137 -1.91 5.78 -1.01
CA ALA A 137 -1.75 6.02 -2.44
C ALA A 137 -0.50 6.86 -2.72
N ALA A 138 0.21 6.56 -3.81
CA ALA A 138 1.31 7.37 -4.31
C ALA A 138 1.22 7.55 -5.83
N THR A 139 1.49 8.76 -6.32
CA THR A 139 1.53 9.01 -7.78
C THR A 139 2.87 8.66 -8.43
N GLY A 140 3.92 8.48 -7.62
CA GLY A 140 5.25 8.10 -8.04
C GLY A 140 5.62 6.69 -7.59
N ASP A 141 6.90 6.46 -7.35
CA ASP A 141 7.43 5.17 -6.90
C ASP A 141 7.35 5.02 -5.37
N LEU A 142 7.20 3.79 -4.90
CA LEU A 142 7.34 3.42 -3.48
C LEU A 142 8.65 2.66 -3.27
N ARG A 143 9.47 3.14 -2.34
CA ARG A 143 10.63 2.43 -1.82
C ARG A 143 10.53 2.24 -0.31
N ALA A 144 10.65 1.00 0.16
CA ALA A 144 10.75 0.68 1.58
C ALA A 144 11.81 -0.40 1.84
N ARG A 145 12.19 -0.62 3.10
CA ARG A 145 12.93 -1.85 3.45
C ARG A 145 11.99 -3.02 3.62
N ALA A 146 10.94 -2.80 4.40
CA ALA A 146 9.87 -3.76 4.58
C ALA A 146 8.53 -3.07 4.31
N LEU A 147 7.61 -3.81 3.71
CA LEU A 147 6.23 -3.39 3.51
C LEU A 147 5.32 -4.44 4.15
N ARG A 148 4.49 -3.99 5.09
CA ARG A 148 3.36 -4.76 5.59
C ARG A 148 2.09 -4.09 5.09
N THR A 149 1.33 -4.81 4.28
CA THR A 149 0.10 -4.30 3.66
C THR A 149 -1.12 -5.11 4.08
N GLY A 150 -2.14 -4.43 4.60
CA GLY A 150 -3.44 -5.02 4.92
C GLY A 150 -4.62 -4.13 4.55
N ALA A 151 -4.36 -2.91 4.08
CA ALA A 151 -5.35 -1.97 3.58
C ALA A 151 -5.33 -1.89 2.03
N PHE A 152 -6.03 -0.92 1.47
CA PHE A 152 -5.97 -0.62 0.03
C PHE A 152 -4.75 0.25 -0.30
N ASN A 153 -3.91 -0.22 -1.21
CA ASN A 153 -2.68 0.44 -1.64
C ASN A 153 -2.67 0.64 -3.14
N LEU A 154 -2.42 1.88 -3.57
CA LEU A 154 -2.28 2.22 -4.98
C LEU A 154 -1.02 3.05 -5.23
N VAL A 155 -0.01 2.43 -5.83
CA VAL A 155 1.21 3.10 -6.26
C VAL A 155 1.20 3.18 -7.78
N LEU A 156 1.13 4.38 -8.36
CA LEU A 156 1.10 4.51 -9.83
C LEU A 156 2.46 4.20 -10.48
N GLY A 157 3.55 4.30 -9.73
CA GLY A 157 4.89 3.91 -10.14
C GLY A 157 5.23 2.45 -9.80
N ALA A 158 6.52 2.19 -9.63
CA ALA A 158 7.06 0.90 -9.20
C ALA A 158 7.08 0.77 -7.66
N ILE A 159 7.08 -0.47 -7.17
CA ILE A 159 7.27 -0.80 -5.76
C ILE A 159 8.59 -1.57 -5.61
N GLU A 160 9.50 -1.04 -4.78
CA GLU A 160 10.75 -1.70 -4.39
C GLU A 160 10.81 -1.88 -2.87
N ALA A 161 10.89 -3.13 -2.41
CA ALA A 161 11.14 -3.43 -1.00
C ALA A 161 11.99 -4.69 -0.83
N ASP A 162 12.74 -4.81 0.27
CA ASP A 162 13.47 -6.05 0.55
C ASP A 162 12.47 -7.18 0.90
N VAL A 163 11.45 -6.86 1.70
CA VAL A 163 10.38 -7.79 2.08
C VAL A 163 9.02 -7.14 1.94
N ILE A 164 8.08 -7.83 1.30
CA ILE A 164 6.67 -7.48 1.24
C ILE A 164 5.87 -8.62 1.88
N VAL A 165 5.07 -8.30 2.88
CA VAL A 165 4.12 -9.21 3.49
C VAL A 165 2.75 -8.56 3.43
N CYS A 166 1.88 -9.16 2.65
CA CYS A 166 0.47 -8.85 2.70
C CYS A 166 -0.20 -9.68 3.81
N PHE A 167 -1.27 -9.16 4.38
CA PHE A 167 -2.12 -9.89 5.31
C PHE A 167 -3.57 -9.41 5.15
N ASN A 168 -4.52 -10.27 5.52
CA ASN A 168 -5.96 -10.04 5.33
C ASN A 168 -6.38 -10.05 3.84
N ASN A 169 -7.59 -10.56 3.56
CA ASN A 169 -8.11 -10.73 2.19
C ASN A 169 -9.06 -9.61 1.73
N ASP A 170 -9.20 -8.55 2.54
CA ASP A 170 -10.11 -7.44 2.27
C ASP A 170 -9.42 -6.25 1.56
N GLY A 171 -8.09 -6.20 1.53
CA GLY A 171 -7.30 -5.12 0.92
C GLY A 171 -6.67 -5.49 -0.43
N SER A 172 -5.91 -4.54 -0.99
CA SER A 172 -5.19 -4.72 -2.25
C SER A 172 -3.83 -4.02 -2.24
N LEU A 173 -2.89 -4.58 -3.01
CA LEU A 173 -1.61 -3.97 -3.34
C LEU A 173 -1.47 -3.80 -4.86
N GLU A 174 -1.66 -2.58 -5.34
CA GLU A 174 -1.63 -2.26 -6.76
C GLU A 174 -0.42 -1.39 -7.12
N ALA A 175 0.31 -1.81 -8.16
CA ALA A 175 1.44 -1.07 -8.72
C ALA A 175 1.21 -0.74 -10.19
N GLY A 176 1.44 0.50 -10.63
CA GLY A 176 1.40 0.82 -12.06
C GLY A 176 2.65 0.36 -12.82
N GLY A 177 3.75 0.14 -12.10
CA GLY A 177 5.01 -0.36 -12.62
C GLY A 177 5.35 -1.78 -12.15
N ASP A 178 6.65 -2.02 -12.02
CA ASP A 178 7.19 -3.29 -11.53
C ASP A 178 7.01 -3.42 -10.00
N ILE A 179 6.82 -4.65 -9.51
CA ILE A 179 7.01 -4.97 -8.09
C ILE A 179 8.29 -5.78 -7.96
N THR A 180 9.27 -5.24 -7.24
CA THR A 180 10.56 -5.89 -6.97
C THR A 180 10.72 -6.15 -5.48
N ALA A 181 10.92 -7.42 -5.12
CA ALA A 181 11.23 -7.79 -3.74
C ALA A 181 12.08 -9.04 -3.60
N ASP A 182 12.77 -9.13 -2.48
CA ASP A 182 13.55 -10.31 -2.10
C ASP A 182 12.60 -11.42 -1.60
N LEU A 183 11.59 -11.05 -0.82
CA LEU A 183 10.48 -11.91 -0.40
C LEU A 183 9.15 -11.18 -0.62
N PHE A 184 8.18 -11.88 -1.18
CA PHE A 184 6.80 -11.42 -1.30
C PHE A 184 5.85 -12.51 -0.80
N VAL A 185 5.07 -12.21 0.23
CA VAL A 185 4.05 -13.09 0.81
C VAL A 185 2.69 -12.50 0.53
N GLN A 186 1.88 -13.19 -0.28
CA GLN A 186 0.56 -12.72 -0.69
C GLN A 186 -0.50 -12.92 0.40
N ASP A 187 -0.50 -14.07 1.07
CA ASP A 187 -1.46 -14.43 2.14
C ASP A 187 -2.93 -14.02 1.85
N GLN A 188 -3.45 -14.48 0.72
CA GLN A 188 -4.81 -14.22 0.21
C GLN A 188 -5.16 -12.76 -0.07
N HIS A 189 -4.20 -11.85 0.06
CA HIS A 189 -4.37 -10.44 -0.29
C HIS A 189 -4.44 -10.26 -1.81
N SER A 190 -5.29 -9.34 -2.28
CA SER A 190 -5.30 -9.00 -3.70
C SER A 190 -4.03 -8.24 -4.08
N TYR A 191 -3.54 -8.46 -5.29
CA TYR A 191 -2.49 -7.63 -5.85
C TYR A 191 -2.64 -7.52 -7.35
N GLY A 192 -2.14 -6.43 -7.90
CA GLY A 192 -2.12 -6.16 -9.32
C GLY A 192 -0.91 -5.32 -9.69
N LEU A 193 -0.48 -5.47 -10.95
CA LEU A 193 0.67 -4.74 -11.46
C LEU A 193 0.54 -4.44 -12.95
N GLY A 194 0.96 -3.24 -13.34
CA GLY A 194 1.09 -2.85 -14.76
C GLY A 194 2.41 -3.29 -15.40
N GLY A 195 3.42 -3.64 -14.59
CA GLY A 195 4.76 -4.07 -15.02
C GLY A 195 5.07 -5.56 -14.76
N ASP A 196 6.32 -5.85 -14.41
CA ASP A 196 6.81 -7.20 -14.08
C ASP A 196 6.84 -7.45 -12.56
N LEU A 197 6.55 -8.69 -12.17
CA LEU A 197 6.77 -9.19 -10.81
C LEU A 197 8.17 -9.82 -10.72
N ARG A 198 9.11 -9.17 -10.02
CA ARG A 198 10.52 -9.59 -9.91
C ARG A 198 10.85 -9.99 -8.48
N LEU A 199 10.67 -11.27 -8.19
CA LEU A 199 10.79 -11.82 -6.85
C LEU A 199 11.92 -12.85 -6.76
N ARG A 200 12.68 -12.82 -5.66
CA ARG A 200 13.60 -13.92 -5.33
C ARG A 200 12.84 -15.09 -4.69
N VAL A 201 11.97 -14.80 -3.72
CA VAL A 201 11.13 -15.79 -3.05
C VAL A 201 9.65 -15.38 -3.15
N PRO A 202 8.88 -15.97 -4.08
CA PRO A 202 7.43 -15.80 -4.13
C PRO A 202 6.73 -16.79 -3.19
N VAL A 203 5.90 -16.28 -2.29
CA VAL A 203 4.89 -17.05 -1.52
C VAL A 203 3.52 -16.54 -1.94
N LEU A 204 3.00 -17.12 -3.03
CA LEU A 204 1.80 -16.64 -3.72
C LEU A 204 0.68 -17.68 -3.62
N ASP A 205 -0.55 -17.23 -3.42
CA ASP A 205 -1.74 -18.07 -3.55
C ASP A 205 -2.28 -18.05 -4.98
N TRP A 206 -2.06 -16.93 -5.68
CA TRP A 206 -2.51 -16.69 -7.04
C TRP A 206 -1.40 -16.06 -7.88
N LEU A 207 -1.28 -16.48 -9.15
CA LEU A 207 -0.41 -15.86 -10.14
C LEU A 207 -1.00 -14.52 -10.61
N PRO A 208 -0.21 -13.64 -11.26
CA PRO A 208 -0.69 -12.35 -11.75
C PRO A 208 -1.86 -12.42 -12.74
N ASP A 209 -2.06 -13.57 -13.39
CA ASP A 209 -3.20 -13.81 -14.30
C ASP A 209 -4.47 -14.29 -13.58
N GLY A 210 -4.43 -14.37 -12.24
CA GLY A 210 -5.52 -14.83 -11.37
C GLY A 210 -5.63 -16.35 -11.26
N SER A 211 -4.76 -17.12 -11.88
CA SER A 211 -4.76 -18.58 -11.71
C SER A 211 -4.17 -18.98 -10.34
N PRO A 212 -4.70 -20.01 -9.66
CA PRO A 212 -4.19 -20.45 -8.37
C PRO A 212 -2.80 -21.10 -8.52
N VAL A 213 -1.96 -20.96 -7.50
CA VAL A 213 -0.70 -21.69 -7.42
C VAL A 213 -0.97 -23.15 -7.03
N GLU A 214 -0.47 -24.09 -7.83
CA GLU A 214 -0.57 -25.53 -7.55
C GLU A 214 0.47 -25.95 -6.48
N ASP A 215 0.24 -25.55 -5.23
CA ASP A 215 1.01 -25.98 -4.05
C ASP A 215 0.05 -26.19 -2.89
N GLU A 216 0.00 -27.41 -2.34
CA GLU A 216 -0.93 -27.77 -1.26
C GLU A 216 -0.47 -27.24 0.11
N ARG A 217 0.75 -26.71 0.20
CA ARG A 217 1.30 -26.13 1.44
C ARG A 217 0.67 -24.78 1.76
N THR A 218 0.55 -24.48 3.04
CA THR A 218 0.15 -23.14 3.50
C THR A 218 1.21 -22.09 3.12
N ALA A 219 0.86 -20.80 3.22
CA ALA A 219 1.83 -19.72 3.06
C ALA A 219 2.99 -19.86 4.06
N ASP A 220 2.69 -20.16 5.33
CA ASP A 220 3.69 -20.34 6.38
C ASP A 220 4.59 -21.54 6.15
N GLU A 221 4.07 -22.68 5.68
CA GLU A 221 4.90 -23.84 5.33
C GLU A 221 5.86 -23.54 4.18
N ARG A 222 5.42 -22.78 3.17
CA ARG A 222 6.28 -22.36 2.04
C ARG A 222 7.32 -21.35 2.47
N LEU A 223 6.92 -20.38 3.29
CA LEU A 223 7.79 -19.34 3.83
C LEU A 223 8.85 -19.93 4.78
N ALA A 224 8.47 -20.86 5.64
CA ALA A 224 9.34 -21.54 6.59
C ALA A 224 10.57 -22.17 5.94
N LEU A 225 10.45 -22.67 4.70
CA LEU A 225 11.59 -23.22 3.95
C LEU A 225 12.67 -22.19 3.71
N TRP A 226 12.33 -20.91 3.59
CA TRP A 226 13.27 -19.84 3.28
C TRP A 226 13.74 -19.07 4.51
N LEU A 227 13.30 -19.44 5.70
CA LEU A 227 13.69 -18.78 6.95
C LEU A 227 14.56 -19.69 7.84
N PRO A 228 15.40 -19.10 8.71
CA PRO A 228 16.05 -19.85 9.78
C PRO A 228 15.01 -20.56 10.67
N ALA A 229 15.38 -21.71 11.24
CA ALA A 229 14.44 -22.57 11.99
C ALA A 229 13.85 -21.92 13.25
N ASP A 230 14.49 -20.88 13.79
CA ASP A 230 14.03 -20.14 14.96
C ASP A 230 13.01 -19.02 14.63
N TYR A 231 12.57 -18.92 13.37
CA TYR A 231 11.45 -18.05 12.94
C TYR A 231 10.14 -18.80 12.87
N THR A 232 10.17 -20.12 13.12
CA THR A 232 9.01 -20.98 12.98
C THR A 232 8.67 -21.65 14.30
N THR A 233 7.40 -21.65 14.64
CA THR A 233 6.82 -22.43 15.74
C THR A 233 5.82 -23.45 15.19
N LEU A 234 5.34 -24.32 16.08
CA LEU A 234 4.17 -25.13 15.80
C LEU A 234 3.02 -24.60 16.65
N ASP A 235 1.86 -24.43 16.05
CA ASP A 235 0.65 -24.03 16.76
C ASP A 235 0.06 -25.20 17.58
N GLU A 236 -1.15 -25.02 18.12
CA GLU A 236 -1.82 -26.03 18.95
C GLU A 236 -2.20 -27.31 18.17
N ASP A 237 -2.38 -27.19 16.86
CA ASP A 237 -2.74 -28.29 15.94
C ASP A 237 -1.50 -28.94 15.30
N GLY A 238 -0.31 -28.38 15.55
CA GLY A 238 0.96 -28.84 15.01
C GLY A 238 1.26 -28.31 13.61
N GLU A 239 0.55 -27.28 13.17
CA GLU A 239 0.79 -26.56 11.93
C GLU A 239 1.95 -25.58 12.10
N VAL A 240 2.69 -25.33 11.01
CA VAL A 240 3.82 -24.41 11.02
C VAL A 240 3.30 -22.97 11.05
N GLU A 241 3.76 -22.20 12.03
CA GLU A 241 3.50 -20.76 12.14
C GLU A 241 4.81 -20.00 11.97
N VAL A 242 4.82 -18.93 11.17
CA VAL A 242 5.98 -18.06 10.96
C VAL A 242 5.85 -16.78 11.78
N ASP A 243 6.93 -16.38 12.47
CA ASP A 243 7.06 -15.05 13.09
C ASP A 243 7.31 -13.99 12.02
N THR A 244 6.23 -13.65 11.32
CA THR A 244 6.22 -12.68 10.21
C THR A 244 6.59 -11.28 10.69
N TRP A 245 6.30 -10.93 11.94
CA TRP A 245 6.69 -9.65 12.51
C TRP A 245 8.21 -9.55 12.69
N ARG A 246 8.87 -10.62 13.13
CA ARG A 246 10.34 -10.68 13.17
C ARG A 246 10.95 -10.57 11.78
N VAL A 247 10.38 -11.25 10.78
CA VAL A 247 10.81 -11.13 9.37
C VAL A 247 10.80 -9.67 8.92
N LEU A 248 9.67 -8.98 9.11
CA LEU A 248 9.51 -7.57 8.75
C LEU A 248 10.47 -6.65 9.51
N THR A 249 10.58 -6.83 10.84
CA THR A 249 11.44 -6.00 11.71
C THR A 249 12.92 -6.14 11.36
N GLU A 250 13.37 -7.34 10.99
CA GLU A 250 14.75 -7.54 10.58
C GLU A 250 15.06 -6.93 9.21
N ALA A 251 14.15 -7.07 8.25
CA ALA A 251 14.24 -6.42 6.95
C ALA A 251 14.26 -4.90 7.09
N ALA A 252 13.37 -4.32 7.90
CA ALA A 252 13.36 -2.90 8.24
C ALA A 252 14.70 -2.42 8.82
N ALA A 253 15.36 -3.25 9.62
CA ALA A 253 16.68 -2.98 10.16
C ALA A 253 17.85 -3.27 9.18
N GLY A 254 17.55 -3.52 7.89
CA GLY A 254 18.52 -3.77 6.82
C GLY A 254 19.17 -5.16 6.86
N ARG A 255 18.59 -6.14 7.57
CA ARG A 255 19.04 -7.53 7.59
C ARG A 255 18.11 -8.36 6.71
N SER A 256 18.66 -9.19 5.83
CA SER A 256 17.82 -10.13 5.07
C SER A 256 17.45 -11.32 5.97
N PRO A 257 16.16 -11.56 6.26
CA PRO A 257 15.72 -12.75 7.02
C PRO A 257 15.67 -14.00 6.14
N VAL A 258 15.83 -13.84 4.82
CA VAL A 258 15.61 -14.88 3.80
C VAL A 258 16.93 -15.59 3.49
N LEU A 259 16.94 -16.91 3.68
CA LEU A 259 18.06 -17.79 3.35
C LEU A 259 18.40 -17.73 1.84
N PRO A 260 19.68 -17.95 1.47
CA PRO A 260 20.08 -17.99 0.06
C PRO A 260 19.52 -19.22 -0.68
N THR A 261 19.17 -20.28 0.05
CA THR A 261 18.60 -21.53 -0.47
C THR A 261 17.56 -22.05 0.52
N PRO A 262 16.48 -22.72 0.05
CA PRO A 262 15.47 -23.26 0.93
C PRO A 262 16.04 -24.41 1.77
N ARG A 263 15.50 -24.59 2.97
CA ARG A 263 15.73 -25.74 3.84
C ARG A 263 15.16 -27.01 3.17
N SER A 264 15.79 -28.13 3.50
CA SER A 264 15.38 -29.48 3.07
C SER A 264 14.25 -30.04 3.91
#